data_AF-A0A8T9CGG7-F1
#
_entry.id   AF-A0A8T9CGG7-F1
#
_cell.length_a   1.000
_cell.length_b   1.000
_cell.length_c   1.000
_cell.angle_alpha   90.00
_cell.angle_beta   90.00
_cell.angle_gamma   90.00
#
_symmetry.space_group_name_H-M   'P 1'
#
loop_
_entity.id
_entity.type
_entity.pdbx_description
1 polymer ?
#
loop_
_entity_poly.entity_id
_entity_poly.type
_entity_poly.pdbx_seq_one_letter_code
_entity_poly.pdbx_strand_id
1 'polypeptide(L)'
;MSDSKPPESEPLAISLRSTLKGLIQDPYPHVANPEGCKKRASVALILRIRSHFNHRPAQEEHEEGTLSAAEAVDRFFDRSWVQHGDPEVVFIKRAARAGDRWTSHVALPGGKRDPEDEDDKAVAIRETSEEIGLDLTSPHALFVGNLPERVVSTSWGKAPLMVLCPFVFLWTQPELPPLKLQPAEIASTHWVPLRVLLAPQSRTFEYVDVSDRFARQGGTVLKTAMRWVLGKMRFSAIKLVPSESLYCSTTAEFFPAESDSKSNTNLGRMFYTWYLGDHAGSSDRARPLLLWGLTLGMLADFLDQLPPHNAVQLWSYPTFTSLDVRWIINMLTRSLKRRNHGRLQGGNQTAIDSQTEAVSTGGSGDNPWFIGGLSDGMKRTGKGINATKSYAVGVMLDGYYDAARRGVWIAASLRLIGTIAFISYIIKRFRRSNSDHSFKMTSIRYRTAIRFIEAFDKLSVETFLALQTPACEHVFAPASLSLPPKNNETFSAHITGLQALLESFPVIPIEVQENPDKNQVLIWATSQANFHHDLKDSGISDEQWTYKGEYMYLLSMDGSGEKIDRVVEFLDSQGTERLHGLLARAKHNKEMIEQMN
;
A
#
# COMPACT_ATOMS: atom_id res chain seq x y z
N MET A 1 -36.14 26.18 37.16
CA MET A 1 -35.26 26.15 35.97
C MET A 1 -35.89 25.17 35.01
N SER A 2 -36.45 25.68 33.91
CA SER A 2 -37.21 24.91 32.94
C SER A 2 -36.33 23.89 32.22
N ASP A 3 -36.72 22.63 32.24
CA ASP A 3 -36.22 21.60 31.34
C ASP A 3 -36.53 21.99 29.89
N SER A 4 -35.56 22.59 29.20
CA SER A 4 -35.61 22.74 27.75
C SER A 4 -35.25 21.39 27.13
N LYS A 5 -36.27 20.57 26.83
CA LYS A 5 -36.14 19.49 25.85
C LYS A 5 -35.45 20.06 24.59
N PRO A 6 -34.43 19.40 24.01
CA PRO A 6 -33.93 19.79 22.71
C PRO A 6 -35.09 19.75 21.71
N PRO A 7 -35.15 20.68 20.73
CA PRO A 7 -36.23 20.72 19.76
C PRO A 7 -36.34 19.35 19.08
N GLU A 8 -37.52 18.74 19.13
CA GLU A 8 -37.79 17.46 18.45
C GLU A 8 -37.45 17.65 16.97
N SER A 9 -36.41 16.95 16.51
CA SER A 9 -35.99 16.97 15.11
C SER A 9 -37.18 16.56 14.25
N GLU A 10 -37.49 17.35 13.22
CA GLU A 10 -38.55 17.05 12.26
C GLU A 10 -38.43 15.59 11.79
N PRO A 11 -39.52 14.80 11.81
CA PRO A 11 -39.50 13.43 11.32
C PRO A 11 -38.95 13.37 9.90
N LEU A 12 -37.94 12.52 9.67
CA LEU A 12 -37.22 12.43 8.39
C LEU A 12 -38.15 12.18 7.18
N ALA A 13 -39.29 11.49 7.40
CA ALA A 13 -40.33 11.28 6.40
C ALA A 13 -40.96 12.61 5.91
N ILE A 14 -41.17 13.57 6.80
CA ILE A 14 -41.76 14.88 6.45
C ILE A 14 -40.77 15.69 5.61
N SER A 15 -39.50 15.75 6.02
CA SER A 15 -38.48 16.45 5.23
C SER A 15 -38.29 15.78 3.86
N LEU A 16 -38.34 14.44 3.81
CA LEU A 16 -38.31 13.69 2.55
C LEU A 16 -39.48 14.05 1.62
N ARG A 17 -40.72 14.15 2.13
CA ARG A 17 -41.88 14.62 1.35
C ARG A 17 -41.57 15.96 0.66
N SER A 18 -41.05 16.93 1.40
CA SER A 18 -40.69 18.24 0.85
C SER A 18 -39.61 18.15 -0.23
N THR A 19 -38.56 17.35 0.00
CA THR A 19 -37.49 17.12 -0.99
C THR A 19 -38.04 16.50 -2.28
N LEU A 20 -38.87 15.47 -2.18
CA LEU A 20 -39.44 14.79 -3.35
C LEU A 20 -40.38 15.71 -4.15
N LYS A 21 -41.20 16.53 -3.48
CA LYS A 21 -42.01 17.56 -4.16
C LYS A 21 -41.15 18.59 -4.88
N GLY A 22 -40.05 19.02 -4.27
CA GLY A 22 -39.10 19.95 -4.90
C GLY A 22 -38.51 19.38 -6.18
N LEU A 23 -38.16 18.08 -6.20
CA LEU A 23 -37.65 17.41 -7.40
C LEU A 23 -38.69 17.29 -8.51
N ILE A 24 -39.97 17.07 -8.17
CA ILE A 24 -41.07 17.02 -9.14
C ILE A 24 -41.31 18.40 -9.76
N GLN A 25 -41.28 19.45 -8.93
CA GLN A 25 -41.59 20.82 -9.36
C GLN A 25 -40.46 21.45 -10.19
N ASP A 26 -39.21 21.12 -9.90
CA ASP A 26 -38.04 21.70 -10.55
C ASP A 26 -37.01 20.61 -10.89
N PRO A 27 -37.22 19.83 -11.98
CA PRO A 27 -36.29 18.79 -12.38
C PRO A 27 -34.93 19.37 -12.80
N TYR A 28 -33.86 18.60 -12.62
CA TYR A 28 -32.52 19.03 -13.03
C TYR A 28 -32.39 19.04 -14.56
N PRO A 29 -31.63 19.98 -15.14
CA PRO A 29 -31.47 20.07 -16.59
C PRO A 29 -30.71 18.87 -17.13
N HIS A 30 -31.08 18.46 -18.34
CA HIS A 30 -30.38 17.43 -19.10
C HIS A 30 -28.97 17.90 -19.48
N VAL A 31 -27.99 17.00 -19.43
CA VAL A 31 -26.60 17.23 -19.82
C VAL A 31 -26.31 16.46 -21.10
N ALA A 32 -26.18 17.19 -22.21
CA ALA A 32 -25.80 16.60 -23.49
C ALA A 32 -24.43 15.92 -23.42
N ASN A 33 -24.23 14.90 -24.26
CA ASN A 33 -22.94 14.24 -24.36
C ASN A 33 -21.84 15.23 -24.80
N PRO A 34 -20.69 15.26 -24.10
CA PRO A 34 -19.53 16.02 -24.55
C PRO A 34 -18.97 15.52 -25.88
N GLU A 35 -18.24 16.40 -26.59
CA GLU A 35 -17.54 16.02 -27.83
C GLU A 35 -16.61 14.82 -27.60
N GLY A 36 -16.73 13.80 -28.46
CA GLY A 36 -15.97 12.55 -28.35
C GLY A 36 -16.54 11.50 -27.38
N CYS A 37 -17.59 11.81 -26.61
CA CYS A 37 -18.26 10.87 -25.71
C CYS A 37 -19.60 10.39 -26.28
N LYS A 38 -19.75 9.09 -26.51
CA LYS A 38 -21.02 8.49 -26.96
C LYS A 38 -21.78 7.76 -25.86
N LYS A 39 -21.12 7.40 -24.76
CA LYS A 39 -21.67 6.49 -23.75
C LYS A 39 -22.51 7.26 -22.73
N ARG A 40 -23.68 6.71 -22.39
CA ARG A 40 -24.50 7.14 -21.26
C ARG A 40 -24.80 5.92 -20.39
N ALA A 41 -25.00 6.16 -19.10
CA ALA A 41 -25.39 5.14 -18.15
C ALA A 41 -26.41 5.74 -17.19
N SER A 42 -27.40 4.96 -16.78
CA SER A 42 -28.46 5.44 -15.90
C SER A 42 -28.58 4.56 -14.67
N VAL A 43 -28.95 5.19 -13.55
CA VAL A 43 -29.14 4.49 -12.28
C VAL A 43 -30.44 4.92 -11.61
N ALA A 44 -31.07 4.00 -10.88
CA ALA A 44 -32.29 4.25 -10.14
C ALA A 44 -32.01 4.39 -8.63
N LEU A 45 -32.29 5.57 -8.07
CA LEU A 45 -32.43 5.80 -6.64
C LEU A 45 -33.85 5.44 -6.24
N ILE A 46 -34.04 4.24 -5.69
CA ILE A 46 -35.37 3.73 -5.33
C ILE A 46 -35.54 3.86 -3.81
N LEU A 47 -36.54 4.63 -3.43
CA LEU A 47 -36.92 4.92 -2.06
C LEU A 47 -38.13 4.06 -1.67
N ARG A 48 -38.16 3.61 -0.42
CA ARG A 48 -39.36 3.08 0.22
C ARG A 48 -39.48 3.61 1.63
N ILE A 49 -40.66 3.49 2.22
CA ILE A 49 -40.86 3.75 3.65
C ILE A 49 -41.10 2.40 4.34
N ARG A 50 -40.27 2.07 5.32
CA ARG A 50 -40.49 0.89 6.16
C ARG A 50 -41.44 1.25 7.29
N SER A 51 -42.58 0.57 7.37
CA SER A 51 -43.54 0.78 8.46
C SER A 51 -42.93 0.45 9.83
N HIS A 52 -43.31 1.21 10.85
CA HIS A 52 -42.92 0.95 12.23
C HIS A 52 -43.84 -0.11 12.85
N PHE A 53 -43.33 -0.90 13.80
CA PHE A 53 -44.09 -1.99 14.45
C PHE A 53 -45.46 -1.54 14.99
N ASN A 54 -45.51 -0.36 15.61
CA ASN A 54 -46.74 0.22 16.19
C ASN A 54 -47.70 0.82 15.15
N HIS A 55 -47.26 1.03 13.91
CA HIS A 55 -48.02 1.70 12.86
C HIS A 55 -48.01 0.82 11.60
N ARG A 56 -48.71 -0.31 11.69
CA ARG A 56 -48.86 -1.25 10.57
C ARG A 56 -49.80 -0.67 9.51
N PRO A 57 -49.55 -0.92 8.20
CA PRO A 57 -50.50 -0.56 7.16
C PRO A 57 -51.84 -1.28 7.41
N ALA A 58 -52.95 -0.56 7.30
CA ALA A 58 -54.26 -1.18 7.17
C ALA A 58 -54.38 -1.81 5.76
N GLN A 59 -55.27 -2.79 5.57
CA GLN A 59 -55.63 -3.23 4.22
C GLN A 59 -56.22 -2.04 3.46
N GLU A 60 -55.55 -1.62 2.39
CA GLU A 60 -55.95 -0.46 1.60
C GLU A 60 -56.93 -0.85 0.50
N GLU A 61 -57.96 -0.02 0.31
CA GLU A 61 -58.88 -0.07 -0.83
C GLU A 61 -58.19 0.51 -2.08
N HIS A 62 -58.31 -0.18 -3.21
CA HIS A 62 -57.86 0.32 -4.51
C HIS A 62 -58.76 1.48 -4.95
N GLU A 63 -58.29 2.71 -4.79
CA GLU A 63 -58.95 3.86 -5.41
C GLU A 63 -58.26 4.22 -6.73
N GLU A 64 -59.00 3.97 -7.82
CA GLU A 64 -58.63 4.38 -9.17
C GLU A 64 -58.82 5.89 -9.35
N GLY A 65 -57.72 6.58 -9.63
CA GLY A 65 -57.74 8.00 -9.97
C GLY A 65 -56.39 8.47 -10.50
N THR A 66 -56.40 9.23 -11.59
CA THR A 66 -55.19 9.82 -12.17
C THR A 66 -54.78 11.06 -11.35
N LEU A 67 -53.96 10.86 -10.32
CA LEU A 67 -53.37 11.95 -9.55
C LEU A 67 -52.13 12.49 -10.25
N SER A 68 -51.83 13.79 -10.08
CA SER A 68 -50.51 14.30 -10.43
C SER A 68 -49.43 13.68 -9.52
N ALA A 69 -48.17 13.65 -9.97
CA ALA A 69 -47.09 13.06 -9.19
C ALA A 69 -46.91 13.74 -7.81
N ALA A 70 -47.09 15.07 -7.74
CA ALA A 70 -46.97 15.81 -6.48
C ALA A 70 -48.10 15.48 -5.50
N GLU A 71 -49.35 15.35 -5.99
CA GLU A 71 -50.50 14.93 -5.18
C GLU A 71 -50.38 13.48 -4.73
N ALA A 72 -49.84 12.60 -5.59
CA ALA A 72 -49.56 11.21 -5.23
C ALA A 72 -48.52 11.11 -4.11
N VAL A 73 -47.46 11.93 -4.15
CA VAL A 73 -46.50 12.05 -3.03
C VAL A 73 -47.22 12.54 -1.77
N ASP A 74 -47.98 13.62 -1.83
CA ASP A 74 -48.70 14.15 -0.67
C ASP A 74 -49.60 13.08 -0.02
N ARG A 75 -50.44 12.44 -0.84
CA ARG A 75 -51.36 11.38 -0.40
C ARG A 75 -50.62 10.20 0.21
N PHE A 76 -49.48 9.79 -0.33
CA PHE A 76 -48.67 8.72 0.23
C PHE A 76 -48.10 9.10 1.62
N PHE A 77 -47.56 10.31 1.76
CA PHE A 77 -47.02 10.78 3.04
C PHE A 77 -48.08 11.16 4.08
N ASP A 78 -49.34 11.35 3.69
CA ASP A 78 -50.46 11.55 4.62
C ASP A 78 -50.91 10.24 5.31
N ARG A 79 -50.43 9.08 4.85
CA ARG A 79 -50.73 7.78 5.48
C ARG A 79 -50.03 7.65 6.83
N SER A 80 -50.76 7.20 7.86
CA SER A 80 -50.24 7.09 9.23
C SER A 80 -48.97 6.23 9.34
N TRP A 81 -48.92 5.09 8.64
CA TRP A 81 -47.76 4.20 8.67
C TRP A 81 -46.52 4.79 7.96
N VAL A 82 -46.73 5.72 7.03
CA VAL A 82 -45.64 6.44 6.34
C VAL A 82 -45.08 7.54 7.22
N GLN A 83 -45.93 8.31 7.89
CA GLN A 83 -45.51 9.40 8.79
C GLN A 83 -44.60 8.92 9.93
N HIS A 84 -44.84 7.70 10.42
CA HIS A 84 -44.05 7.07 11.48
C HIS A 84 -43.02 6.06 10.97
N GLY A 85 -42.91 5.89 9.65
CA GLY A 85 -42.01 4.93 9.03
C GLY A 85 -40.58 5.45 8.88
N ASP A 86 -39.66 4.54 8.61
CA ASP A 86 -38.24 4.83 8.37
C ASP A 86 -37.97 4.82 6.85
N PRO A 87 -37.59 5.94 6.22
CA PRO A 87 -37.26 5.94 4.81
C PRO A 87 -35.95 5.20 4.49
N GLU A 88 -35.95 4.38 3.44
CA GLU A 88 -34.80 3.54 3.05
C GLU A 88 -34.52 3.61 1.55
N VAL A 89 -33.26 3.39 1.18
CA VAL A 89 -32.79 3.28 -0.21
C VAL A 89 -32.26 1.87 -0.46
N VAL A 90 -32.56 1.30 -1.62
CA VAL A 90 -31.95 0.04 -2.05
C VAL A 90 -30.59 0.27 -2.69
N PHE A 91 -29.62 -0.55 -2.27
CA PHE A 91 -28.32 -0.66 -2.89
C PHE A 91 -28.10 -2.08 -3.40
N ILE A 92 -27.35 -2.20 -4.48
CA ILE A 92 -26.85 -3.49 -4.99
C ILE A 92 -25.39 -3.66 -4.59
N LYS A 93 -24.97 -4.90 -4.34
CA LYS A 93 -23.58 -5.33 -4.32
C LYS A 93 -23.32 -6.12 -5.60
N ARG A 94 -22.42 -5.62 -6.44
CA ARG A 94 -22.04 -6.30 -7.69
C ARG A 94 -21.39 -7.66 -7.42
N ALA A 95 -21.69 -8.65 -8.23
CA ALA A 95 -21.06 -9.97 -8.20
C ALA A 95 -19.55 -9.87 -8.51
N ALA A 96 -18.70 -10.60 -7.79
CA ALA A 96 -17.28 -10.69 -8.12
C ALA A 96 -17.07 -11.44 -9.44
N ARG A 97 -16.38 -10.78 -10.37
CA ARG A 97 -15.91 -11.34 -11.63
C ARG A 97 -14.38 -11.25 -11.68
N ALA A 98 -13.71 -12.33 -12.06
CA ALA A 98 -12.25 -12.34 -12.20
C ALA A 98 -11.81 -11.31 -13.25
N GLY A 99 -10.95 -10.37 -12.85
CA GLY A 99 -10.46 -9.29 -13.72
C GLY A 99 -11.38 -8.07 -13.84
N ASP A 100 -12.57 -8.06 -13.21
CA ASP A 100 -13.35 -6.84 -13.04
C ASP A 100 -12.72 -5.97 -11.92
N ARG A 101 -12.70 -4.67 -12.15
CA ARG A 101 -12.13 -3.67 -11.22
C ARG A 101 -13.15 -3.20 -10.19
N TRP A 102 -14.43 -3.47 -10.43
CA TRP A 102 -15.55 -3.08 -9.58
C TRP A 102 -16.17 -4.29 -8.86
N THR A 103 -15.35 -5.32 -8.61
CA THR A 103 -15.75 -6.52 -7.88
C THR A 103 -16.29 -6.14 -6.50
N SER A 104 -17.48 -6.64 -6.17
CA SER A 104 -18.12 -6.42 -4.88
C SER A 104 -18.37 -4.94 -4.52
N HIS A 105 -18.40 -4.02 -5.49
CA HIS A 105 -18.69 -2.60 -5.26
C HIS A 105 -20.18 -2.38 -5.01
N VAL A 106 -20.49 -1.47 -4.08
CA VAL A 106 -21.85 -1.07 -3.78
C VAL A 106 -22.30 0.06 -4.70
N ALA A 107 -23.44 -0.13 -5.36
CA ALA A 107 -24.00 0.79 -6.33
C ALA A 107 -25.53 0.94 -6.18
N LEU A 108 -26.10 1.89 -6.90
CA LEU A 108 -27.52 1.89 -7.21
C LEU A 108 -27.76 0.93 -8.39
N PRO A 109 -28.93 0.28 -8.49
CA PRO A 109 -29.26 -0.52 -9.66
C PRO A 109 -29.24 0.35 -10.92
N GLY A 110 -28.73 -0.21 -12.01
CA GLY A 110 -28.55 0.53 -13.25
C GLY A 110 -27.35 0.10 -14.09
N GLY A 111 -27.34 0.54 -15.34
CA GLY A 111 -26.33 0.13 -16.30
C GLY A 111 -26.19 1.09 -17.47
N LYS A 112 -25.69 0.56 -18.60
CA LYS A 112 -25.36 1.38 -19.76
C LYS A 112 -26.60 1.52 -20.64
N ARG A 113 -26.68 2.66 -21.32
CA ARG A 113 -27.70 2.87 -22.35
C ARG A 113 -27.37 2.03 -23.58
N ASP A 114 -28.34 1.26 -24.03
CA ASP A 114 -28.32 0.53 -25.30
C ASP A 114 -28.94 1.37 -26.43
N PRO A 115 -28.59 1.10 -27.70
CA PRO A 115 -29.16 1.82 -28.84
C PRO A 115 -30.68 1.76 -28.95
N GLU A 116 -31.29 0.72 -28.40
CA GLU A 116 -32.73 0.44 -28.43
C GLU A 116 -33.49 1.19 -27.32
N ASP A 117 -32.81 1.72 -26.30
CA ASP A 117 -33.45 2.43 -25.19
C ASP A 117 -33.98 3.80 -25.65
N GLU A 118 -35.26 4.06 -25.39
CA GLU A 118 -35.97 5.29 -25.76
C GLU A 118 -35.30 6.55 -25.17
N ASP A 119 -35.14 6.57 -23.86
CA ASP A 119 -34.52 7.66 -23.11
C ASP A 119 -33.68 7.14 -21.93
N ASP A 120 -32.94 8.02 -21.27
CA ASP A 120 -32.09 7.63 -20.14
C ASP A 120 -32.89 7.08 -18.94
N LYS A 121 -34.16 7.46 -18.79
CA LYS A 121 -35.02 6.97 -17.71
C LYS A 121 -35.44 5.52 -17.97
N ALA A 122 -35.78 5.18 -19.22
CA ALA A 122 -36.09 3.83 -19.67
C ALA A 122 -34.93 2.87 -19.39
N VAL A 123 -33.68 3.32 -19.56
CA VAL A 123 -32.47 2.57 -19.17
C VAL A 123 -32.51 2.21 -17.68
N ALA A 124 -32.76 3.19 -16.80
CA ALA A 124 -32.78 2.93 -15.35
C ALA A 124 -33.89 1.95 -14.96
N ILE A 125 -35.05 2.01 -15.63
CA ILE A 125 -36.18 1.10 -15.43
C ILE A 125 -35.82 -0.32 -15.90
N ARG A 126 -35.31 -0.46 -17.14
CA ARG A 126 -34.91 -1.74 -17.72
C ARG A 126 -33.85 -2.42 -16.86
N GLU A 127 -32.75 -1.72 -16.56
CA GLU A 127 -31.64 -2.25 -15.78
C GLU A 127 -32.05 -2.65 -14.37
N THR A 128 -32.95 -1.88 -13.72
CA THR A 128 -33.49 -2.27 -12.40
C THR A 128 -34.28 -3.59 -12.48
N SER A 129 -35.10 -3.74 -13.53
CA SER A 129 -35.87 -4.97 -13.76
C SER A 129 -34.94 -6.16 -14.06
N GLU A 130 -33.90 -5.96 -14.88
CA GLU A 130 -32.93 -6.99 -15.24
C GLU A 130 -32.05 -7.42 -14.05
N GLU A 131 -31.51 -6.47 -13.30
CA GLU A 131 -30.55 -6.74 -12.22
C GLU A 131 -31.22 -7.31 -10.95
N ILE A 132 -32.36 -6.73 -10.54
CA ILE A 132 -33.00 -7.05 -9.25
C ILE A 132 -34.46 -7.51 -9.36
N GLY A 133 -35.04 -7.55 -10.57
CA GLY A 133 -36.41 -8.03 -10.79
C GLY A 133 -37.51 -7.09 -10.33
N LEU A 134 -37.18 -5.82 -10.03
CA LEU A 134 -38.16 -4.82 -9.58
C LEU A 134 -38.65 -3.99 -10.76
N ASP A 135 -39.93 -4.14 -11.10
CA ASP A 135 -40.56 -3.40 -12.19
C ASP A 135 -40.95 -1.97 -11.76
N LEU A 136 -40.21 -0.99 -12.27
CA LEU A 136 -40.47 0.43 -12.02
C LEU A 136 -41.54 1.03 -12.96
N THR A 137 -42.15 0.25 -13.85
CA THR A 137 -43.34 0.64 -14.62
C THR A 137 -44.65 0.36 -13.87
N SER A 138 -44.57 -0.39 -12.76
CA SER A 138 -45.69 -0.67 -11.87
C SER A 138 -46.38 0.63 -11.40
N PRO A 139 -47.71 0.67 -11.27
CA PRO A 139 -48.42 1.83 -10.71
C PRO A 139 -47.99 2.18 -9.28
N HIS A 140 -47.29 1.27 -8.60
CA HIS A 140 -46.78 1.48 -7.24
C HIS A 140 -45.40 2.16 -7.21
N ALA A 141 -44.69 2.21 -8.33
CA ALA A 141 -43.40 2.88 -8.47
C ALA A 141 -43.60 4.30 -9.03
N LEU A 142 -43.69 5.27 -8.13
CA LEU A 142 -43.88 6.66 -8.52
C LEU A 142 -42.54 7.26 -8.98
N PHE A 143 -42.49 7.73 -10.22
CA PHE A 143 -41.35 8.53 -10.70
C PHE A 143 -41.39 9.94 -10.10
N VAL A 144 -40.32 10.33 -9.41
CA VAL A 144 -40.24 11.63 -8.71
C VAL A 144 -39.44 12.66 -9.51
N GLY A 145 -38.40 12.24 -10.23
CA GLY A 145 -37.55 13.16 -10.99
C GLY A 145 -36.14 12.61 -11.17
N ASN A 146 -35.18 13.50 -11.45
CA ASN A 146 -33.77 13.18 -11.61
C ASN A 146 -32.90 13.86 -10.55
N LEU A 147 -31.67 13.38 -10.38
CA LEU A 147 -30.59 14.11 -9.70
C LEU A 147 -29.65 14.70 -10.76
N PRO A 148 -28.67 15.56 -10.40
CA PRO A 148 -27.76 16.13 -11.38
C PRO A 148 -27.06 15.07 -12.24
N GLU A 149 -27.20 15.18 -13.56
CA GLU A 149 -26.45 14.37 -14.51
C GLU A 149 -24.96 14.73 -14.44
N ARG A 150 -24.09 13.72 -14.55
CA ARG A 150 -22.66 13.86 -14.28
C ARG A 150 -21.82 13.36 -15.43
N VAL A 151 -20.94 14.21 -15.96
CA VAL A 151 -19.90 13.77 -16.90
C VAL A 151 -18.82 13.04 -16.12
N VAL A 152 -18.75 11.73 -16.33
CA VAL A 152 -17.67 10.89 -15.79
C VAL A 152 -16.53 10.95 -16.78
N SER A 153 -15.42 11.55 -16.38
CA SER A 153 -14.21 11.59 -17.20
C SER A 153 -13.33 10.37 -16.95
N THR A 154 -12.55 10.01 -17.95
CA THR A 154 -11.50 8.98 -17.85
C THR A 154 -10.55 9.28 -16.69
N SER A 155 -9.74 8.27 -16.35
CA SER A 155 -8.62 8.35 -15.42
C SER A 155 -7.50 9.35 -15.79
N TRP A 156 -7.82 10.40 -16.54
CA TRP A 156 -6.87 11.44 -16.90
C TRP A 156 -7.51 12.83 -17.00
N GLY A 157 -8.83 12.96 -16.76
CA GLY A 157 -9.57 14.22 -16.89
C GLY A 157 -9.61 14.82 -18.31
N LYS A 158 -8.86 14.25 -19.26
CA LYS A 158 -8.73 14.76 -20.64
C LYS A 158 -9.85 14.31 -21.58
N ALA A 159 -10.47 13.15 -21.31
CA ALA A 159 -11.50 12.60 -22.19
C ALA A 159 -12.74 12.20 -21.39
N PRO A 160 -13.94 12.71 -21.75
CA PRO A 160 -15.21 12.28 -21.18
C PRO A 160 -15.45 10.81 -21.52
N LEU A 161 -15.73 9.99 -20.51
CA LEU A 161 -15.94 8.54 -20.65
C LEU A 161 -17.41 8.21 -20.89
N MET A 162 -18.29 8.80 -20.07
CA MET A 162 -19.74 8.63 -20.14
C MET A 162 -20.47 9.77 -19.42
N VAL A 163 -21.75 9.96 -19.71
CA VAL A 163 -22.66 10.74 -18.85
C VAL A 163 -23.44 9.78 -17.97
N LEU A 164 -23.50 10.05 -16.67
CA LEU A 164 -24.21 9.27 -15.66
C LEU A 164 -25.51 9.99 -15.26
N CYS A 165 -26.63 9.31 -15.42
CA CYS A 165 -27.98 9.85 -15.33
C CYS A 165 -28.76 9.20 -14.16
N PRO A 166 -28.79 9.83 -12.97
CA PRO A 166 -29.53 9.32 -11.83
C PRO A 166 -31.02 9.73 -11.84
N PHE A 167 -31.91 8.75 -11.63
CA PHE A 167 -33.36 8.95 -11.55
C PHE A 167 -33.90 8.51 -10.19
N VAL A 168 -34.93 9.18 -9.69
CA VAL A 168 -35.51 8.95 -8.36
C VAL A 168 -36.91 8.34 -8.47
N PHE A 169 -37.11 7.22 -7.80
CA PHE A 169 -38.39 6.51 -7.72
C PHE A 169 -38.80 6.31 -6.27
N LEU A 170 -40.10 6.37 -6.00
CA LEU A 170 -40.69 6.09 -4.69
C LEU A 170 -41.64 4.90 -4.81
N TRP A 171 -41.35 3.83 -4.08
CA TRP A 171 -42.25 2.69 -3.92
C TRP A 171 -43.33 3.02 -2.90
N THR A 172 -44.59 2.95 -3.30
CA THR A 172 -45.74 3.45 -2.53
C THR A 172 -46.53 2.37 -1.80
N GLN A 173 -46.22 1.09 -2.02
CA GLN A 173 -46.82 -0.02 -1.29
C GLN A 173 -45.98 -0.41 -0.06
N PRO A 174 -46.61 -0.89 1.03
CA PRO A 174 -45.86 -1.29 2.22
C PRO A 174 -44.93 -2.48 1.99
N GLU A 175 -45.34 -3.40 1.13
CA GLU A 175 -44.59 -4.61 0.78
C GLU A 175 -44.05 -4.48 -0.65
N LEU A 176 -42.86 -5.06 -0.87
CA LEU A 176 -42.26 -5.15 -2.19
C LEU A 176 -42.62 -6.50 -2.82
N PRO A 177 -42.74 -6.57 -4.15
CA PRO A 177 -42.74 -7.85 -4.84
C PRO A 177 -41.43 -8.60 -4.57
N PRO A 178 -41.42 -9.95 -4.57
CA PRO A 178 -40.20 -10.72 -4.40
C PRO A 178 -39.14 -10.35 -5.44
N LEU A 179 -38.00 -9.84 -4.98
CA LEU A 179 -36.88 -9.47 -5.85
C LEU A 179 -36.23 -10.72 -6.46
N LYS A 180 -35.85 -10.64 -7.74
CA LYS A 180 -35.18 -11.70 -8.49
C LYS A 180 -33.81 -11.21 -8.96
N LEU A 181 -32.78 -11.58 -8.22
CA LEU A 181 -31.42 -11.09 -8.48
C LEU A 181 -30.77 -11.85 -9.63
N GLN A 182 -30.22 -11.12 -10.60
CA GLN A 182 -29.45 -11.69 -11.70
C GLN A 182 -28.07 -12.15 -11.21
N PRO A 183 -27.77 -13.47 -11.15
CA PRO A 183 -26.58 -13.97 -10.47
C PRO A 183 -25.26 -13.56 -11.12
N ALA A 184 -25.27 -13.30 -12.43
CA ALA A 184 -24.07 -12.88 -13.15
C ALA A 184 -23.63 -11.46 -12.73
N GLU A 185 -24.55 -10.62 -12.28
CA GLU A 185 -24.33 -9.17 -12.10
C GLU A 185 -24.40 -8.77 -10.63
N ILE A 186 -25.31 -9.37 -9.88
CA ILE A 186 -25.67 -8.96 -8.52
C ILE A 186 -25.42 -10.10 -7.53
N ALA A 187 -24.57 -9.84 -6.53
CA ALA A 187 -24.36 -10.74 -5.40
C ALA A 187 -25.44 -10.57 -4.33
N SER A 188 -25.87 -9.34 -4.05
CA SER A 188 -26.88 -9.07 -3.04
C SER A 188 -27.51 -7.68 -3.19
N THR A 189 -28.68 -7.49 -2.58
CA THR A 189 -29.34 -6.19 -2.42
C THR A 189 -29.49 -5.86 -0.93
N HIS A 190 -29.49 -4.57 -0.63
CA HIS A 190 -29.42 -4.05 0.73
C HIS A 190 -30.29 -2.80 0.86
N TRP A 191 -31.37 -2.87 1.64
CA TRP A 191 -32.17 -1.70 2.00
C TRP A 191 -31.53 -0.99 3.18
N VAL A 192 -31.17 0.28 3.01
CA VAL A 192 -30.45 1.06 4.02
C VAL A 192 -31.27 2.28 4.42
N PRO A 193 -31.56 2.47 5.72
CA PRO A 193 -32.26 3.65 6.20
C PRO A 193 -31.50 4.95 5.90
N LEU A 194 -32.22 6.00 5.49
CA LEU A 194 -31.65 7.32 5.24
C LEU A 194 -30.96 7.89 6.48
N ARG A 195 -31.47 7.61 7.68
CA ARG A 195 -30.81 8.00 8.95
C ARG A 195 -29.41 7.41 9.09
N VAL A 196 -29.15 6.20 8.57
CA VAL A 196 -27.81 5.59 8.57
C VAL A 196 -26.89 6.33 7.60
N LEU A 197 -27.40 6.73 6.44
CA LEU A 197 -26.65 7.51 5.45
C LEU A 197 -26.32 8.93 5.93
N LEU A 198 -27.20 9.53 6.74
CA LEU A 198 -27.02 10.86 7.33
C LEU A 198 -26.12 10.84 8.58
N ALA A 199 -26.11 9.74 9.33
CA ALA A 199 -25.38 9.61 10.58
C ALA A 199 -23.86 9.88 10.44
N PRO A 200 -23.28 10.79 11.24
CA PRO A 200 -21.83 11.01 11.28
C PRO A 200 -21.02 9.77 11.66
N GLN A 201 -21.60 8.87 12.47
CA GLN A 201 -20.95 7.64 12.94
C GLN A 201 -20.76 6.61 11.81
N SER A 202 -21.56 6.69 10.75
CA SER A 202 -21.45 5.82 9.57
C SER A 202 -20.33 6.26 8.62
N ARG A 203 -19.73 7.44 8.83
CA ARG A 203 -18.68 7.98 7.95
C ARG A 203 -17.37 7.22 8.16
N THR A 204 -16.76 6.78 7.08
CA THR A 204 -15.51 6.01 7.08
C THR A 204 -14.71 6.27 5.81
N PHE A 205 -13.68 5.47 5.57
CA PHE A 205 -12.82 5.57 4.40
C PHE A 205 -12.69 4.24 3.70
N GLU A 206 -12.64 4.28 2.37
CA GLU A 206 -12.21 3.14 1.56
C GLU A 206 -10.78 3.36 1.06
N TYR A 207 -9.95 2.32 1.13
CA TYR A 207 -8.54 2.39 0.75
C TYR A 207 -8.29 1.64 -0.55
N VAL A 208 -8.08 2.38 -1.63
CA VAL A 208 -7.87 1.83 -2.96
C VAL A 208 -6.38 1.89 -3.31
N ASP A 209 -5.84 0.79 -3.81
CA ASP A 209 -4.52 0.82 -4.41
C ASP A 209 -4.59 1.39 -5.83
N VAL A 210 -4.02 2.58 -6.01
CA VAL A 210 -3.94 3.23 -7.32
C VAL A 210 -2.72 2.75 -8.13
N SER A 211 -1.82 1.97 -7.53
CA SER A 211 -0.59 1.45 -8.19
C SER A 211 -0.89 0.49 -9.34
N ASP A 212 -2.01 -0.23 -9.29
CA ASP A 212 -2.46 -1.13 -10.36
C ASP A 212 -2.62 -0.42 -11.71
N ARG A 213 -2.82 0.90 -11.69
CA ARG A 213 -2.94 1.72 -12.90
C ARG A 213 -1.59 1.94 -13.61
N PHE A 214 -0.47 1.71 -12.92
CA PHE A 214 0.90 1.82 -13.46
C PHE A 214 1.36 0.57 -14.20
N ALA A 215 0.72 -0.58 -13.95
CA ALA A 215 1.09 -1.85 -14.57
C ALA A 215 0.98 -1.80 -16.11
N ARG A 216 0.08 -0.97 -16.64
CA ARG A 216 -0.15 -0.84 -18.08
C ARG A 216 0.92 -0.04 -18.84
N GLN A 217 1.75 0.75 -18.15
CA GLN A 217 2.65 1.70 -18.82
C GLN A 217 4.14 1.53 -18.46
N GLY A 218 4.49 0.90 -17.33
CA GLY A 218 5.89 0.73 -16.92
C GLY A 218 6.24 -0.63 -16.29
N GLY A 219 5.41 -1.65 -16.54
CA GLY A 219 5.65 -3.01 -16.06
C GLY A 219 5.49 -3.19 -14.55
N THR A 220 5.73 -4.40 -14.09
CA THR A 220 5.53 -4.85 -12.70
C THR A 220 6.48 -4.19 -11.70
N VAL A 221 7.69 -3.82 -12.12
CA VAL A 221 8.68 -3.15 -11.27
C VAL A 221 8.22 -1.73 -10.90
N LEU A 222 7.75 -0.95 -11.87
CA LEU A 222 7.25 0.40 -11.61
C LEU A 222 6.01 0.38 -10.72
N LYS A 223 5.10 -0.60 -10.93
CA LYS A 223 3.95 -0.83 -10.05
C LYS A 223 4.39 -1.01 -8.60
N THR A 224 5.31 -1.93 -8.34
CA THR A 224 5.79 -2.22 -6.98
C THR A 224 6.48 -1.02 -6.34
N ALA A 225 7.31 -0.31 -7.09
CA ALA A 225 7.96 0.91 -6.62
C ALA A 225 6.93 1.99 -6.24
N MET A 226 5.93 2.24 -7.11
CA MET A 226 4.89 3.23 -6.85
C MET A 226 4.00 2.86 -5.67
N ARG A 227 3.71 1.56 -5.48
CA ARG A 227 2.95 1.07 -4.32
C ARG A 227 3.69 1.35 -3.00
N TRP A 228 5.00 1.10 -2.97
CA TRP A 228 5.85 1.43 -1.81
C TRP A 228 5.95 2.94 -1.57
N VAL A 229 6.02 3.72 -2.64
CA VAL A 229 6.17 5.18 -2.51
C VAL A 229 4.86 5.82 -2.04
N LEU A 230 3.75 5.53 -2.69
CA LEU A 230 2.52 6.30 -2.48
C LEU A 230 1.60 5.71 -1.42
N GLY A 231 1.72 4.41 -1.16
CA GLY A 231 0.75 3.69 -0.35
C GLY A 231 -0.62 3.64 -1.01
N LYS A 232 -1.67 3.45 -0.20
CA LYS A 232 -3.06 3.42 -0.68
C LYS A 232 -3.63 4.84 -0.73
N MET A 233 -4.54 5.07 -1.66
CA MET A 233 -5.34 6.28 -1.69
C MET A 233 -6.62 6.03 -0.88
N ARG A 234 -6.93 6.92 0.07
CA ARG A 234 -8.17 6.87 0.84
C ARG A 234 -9.24 7.76 0.23
N PHE A 235 -10.45 7.22 0.12
CA PHE A 235 -11.66 7.88 -0.37
C PHE A 235 -12.69 7.99 0.75
N SER A 236 -13.52 9.03 0.71
CA SER A 236 -14.68 9.15 1.60
C SER A 236 -15.64 7.98 1.34
N ALA A 237 -16.13 7.37 2.40
CA ALA A 237 -17.06 6.25 2.34
C ALA A 237 -18.14 6.35 3.43
N ILE A 238 -19.29 5.71 3.23
CA ILE A 238 -20.29 5.46 4.25
C ILE A 238 -20.36 3.95 4.48
N LYS A 239 -20.21 3.53 5.74
CA LYS A 239 -20.49 2.16 6.15
C LYS A 239 -22.01 1.97 6.19
N LEU A 240 -22.50 1.09 5.34
CA LEU A 240 -23.91 0.77 5.26
C LEU A 240 -24.29 -0.22 6.35
N VAL A 241 -25.42 0.05 7.00
CA VAL A 241 -26.08 -0.85 7.95
C VAL A 241 -27.47 -1.10 7.41
N PRO A 242 -27.67 -2.18 6.63
CA PRO A 242 -28.95 -2.47 6.03
C PRO A 242 -29.95 -3.01 7.06
N SER A 243 -31.21 -2.65 6.87
CA SER A 243 -32.35 -3.16 7.65
C SER A 243 -32.94 -4.43 7.05
N GLU A 244 -32.65 -4.71 5.78
CA GLU A 244 -32.97 -5.94 5.05
C GLU A 244 -31.94 -6.16 3.96
N SER A 245 -31.55 -7.42 3.79
CA SER A 245 -30.59 -7.83 2.77
C SER A 245 -31.06 -9.11 2.10
N LEU A 246 -31.02 -9.15 0.78
CA LEU A 246 -31.30 -10.34 -0.01
C LEU A 246 -30.00 -10.75 -0.72
N TYR A 247 -29.61 -12.01 -0.58
CA TYR A 247 -28.39 -12.54 -1.18
C TYR A 247 -28.73 -13.50 -2.32
N CYS A 248 -27.99 -13.41 -3.42
CA CYS A 248 -28.15 -14.31 -4.55
C CYS A 248 -27.50 -15.67 -4.23
N SER A 249 -28.33 -16.69 -3.99
CA SER A 249 -27.90 -18.03 -3.54
C SER A 249 -27.07 -18.80 -4.56
N THR A 250 -27.16 -18.42 -5.84
CA THR A 250 -26.50 -19.10 -6.98
C THR A 250 -25.12 -18.52 -7.30
N THR A 251 -24.69 -17.48 -6.59
CA THR A 251 -23.35 -16.90 -6.78
C THR A 251 -22.28 -17.69 -6.03
N ALA A 252 -21.07 -17.77 -6.61
CA ALA A 252 -19.92 -18.39 -5.94
C ALA A 252 -19.50 -17.67 -4.64
N GLU A 253 -19.94 -16.42 -4.43
CA GLU A 253 -19.78 -15.71 -3.16
C GLU A 253 -20.71 -16.24 -2.06
N PHE A 254 -21.83 -16.87 -2.42
CA PHE A 254 -22.82 -17.32 -1.44
C PHE A 254 -22.30 -18.49 -0.61
N PHE A 255 -21.65 -19.47 -1.25
CA PHE A 255 -20.82 -20.48 -0.62
C PHE A 255 -19.37 -20.19 -0.99
N PRO A 256 -18.59 -19.47 -0.16
CA PRO A 256 -17.16 -19.41 -0.39
C PRO A 256 -16.67 -20.85 -0.43
N ALA A 257 -16.12 -21.29 -1.58
CA ALA A 257 -15.50 -22.60 -1.68
C ALA A 257 -14.55 -22.74 -0.49
N GLU A 258 -14.70 -23.82 0.30
CA GLU A 258 -13.71 -24.16 1.31
C GLU A 258 -12.36 -24.11 0.60
N SER A 259 -11.55 -23.09 0.91
CA SER A 259 -10.24 -23.01 0.33
C SER A 259 -9.53 -24.27 0.75
N ASP A 260 -9.21 -25.15 -0.21
CA ASP A 260 -8.39 -26.33 0.00
C ASP A 260 -7.23 -25.95 0.93
N SER A 261 -7.32 -26.43 2.17
CA SER A 261 -6.38 -26.19 3.26
C SER A 261 -5.08 -26.99 3.05
N LYS A 262 -4.66 -27.12 1.80
CA LYS A 262 -3.43 -27.76 1.37
C LYS A 262 -2.67 -26.83 0.41
N SER A 263 -2.19 -25.70 0.92
CA SER A 263 -0.95 -25.14 0.38
C SER A 263 -0.10 -24.53 1.49
N ASN A 264 1.13 -25.02 1.52
CA ASN A 264 2.13 -24.76 2.53
C ASN A 264 2.66 -23.31 2.39
N THR A 265 2.98 -22.70 3.53
CA THR A 265 3.67 -21.39 3.74
C THR A 265 2.82 -20.11 3.83
N ASN A 266 2.88 -19.50 5.03
CA ASN A 266 2.28 -18.22 5.41
C ASN A 266 2.85 -17.02 4.63
N LEU A 267 4.09 -17.12 4.13
CA LEU A 267 4.76 -16.07 3.36
C LEU A 267 4.24 -15.99 1.92
N GLY A 268 4.02 -17.11 1.24
CA GLY A 268 3.54 -17.13 -0.15
C GLY A 268 2.15 -16.50 -0.29
N ARG A 269 1.24 -16.83 0.65
CA ARG A 269 -0.09 -16.19 0.71
C ARG A 269 0.00 -14.70 1.03
N MET A 270 0.89 -14.30 1.94
CA MET A 270 1.11 -12.88 2.24
C MET A 270 1.62 -12.11 1.00
N PHE A 271 2.58 -12.66 0.26
CA PHE A 271 3.08 -12.10 -0.98
C PHE A 271 2.02 -12.11 -2.11
N TYR A 272 1.20 -13.16 -2.21
CA TYR A 272 0.16 -13.29 -3.23
C TYR A 272 -1.00 -12.30 -3.00
N THR A 273 -1.49 -12.17 -1.77
CA THR A 273 -2.47 -11.14 -1.37
C THR A 273 -1.88 -9.73 -1.46
N TRP A 274 -0.58 -9.58 -1.19
CA TRP A 274 0.14 -8.32 -1.43
C TRP A 274 0.29 -7.97 -2.92
N TYR A 275 0.43 -8.96 -3.82
CA TYR A 275 0.69 -8.79 -5.26
C TYR A 275 -0.55 -8.48 -6.10
N LEU A 276 -1.70 -9.11 -5.80
CA LEU A 276 -2.92 -8.99 -6.62
C LEU A 276 -3.85 -7.83 -6.22
N GLY A 277 -3.50 -7.05 -5.18
CA GLY A 277 -4.38 -6.01 -4.66
C GLY A 277 -5.59 -6.58 -3.91
N ASP A 278 -6.20 -5.79 -3.03
CA ASP A 278 -7.30 -6.21 -2.14
C ASP A 278 -8.58 -6.67 -2.88
N HIS A 279 -8.60 -6.60 -4.21
CA HIS A 279 -9.74 -6.89 -5.07
C HIS A 279 -9.81 -8.34 -5.58
N ALA A 280 -8.76 -9.15 -5.37
CA ALA A 280 -8.62 -10.42 -6.10
C ALA A 280 -8.82 -11.72 -5.29
N GLY A 281 -9.24 -11.70 -4.02
CA GLY A 281 -9.20 -12.98 -3.29
C GLY A 281 -9.82 -13.12 -1.91
N SER A 282 -10.84 -12.35 -1.52
CA SER A 282 -11.60 -12.74 -0.32
C SER A 282 -13.08 -12.41 -0.47
N SER A 283 -13.88 -13.45 -0.74
CA SER A 283 -15.33 -13.56 -0.60
C SER A 283 -15.80 -13.46 0.85
N ASP A 284 -15.13 -12.64 1.66
CA ASP A 284 -15.36 -12.62 3.09
C ASP A 284 -16.64 -11.84 3.40
N ARG A 285 -17.70 -12.55 3.80
CA ARG A 285 -18.94 -11.96 4.33
C ARG A 285 -18.67 -10.96 5.46
N ALA A 286 -17.48 -10.99 6.07
CA ALA A 286 -17.04 -10.04 7.10
C ALA A 286 -16.63 -8.66 6.57
N ARG A 287 -16.45 -8.45 5.25
CA ARG A 287 -16.14 -7.10 4.74
C ARG A 287 -17.34 -6.17 4.92
N PRO A 288 -17.15 -4.97 5.51
CA PRO A 288 -18.23 -4.01 5.66
C PRO A 288 -18.74 -3.56 4.29
N LEU A 289 -20.05 -3.39 4.15
CA LEU A 289 -20.65 -2.77 2.98
C LEU A 289 -20.30 -1.28 2.98
N LEU A 290 -19.46 -0.85 2.04
CA LEU A 290 -18.99 0.52 1.94
C LEU A 290 -19.56 1.17 0.68
N LEU A 291 -20.29 2.26 0.86
CA LEU A 291 -20.72 3.14 -0.21
C LEU A 291 -19.66 4.22 -0.42
N TRP A 292 -19.01 4.21 -1.58
CA TRP A 292 -17.94 5.15 -1.93
C TRP A 292 -17.90 5.39 -3.44
N GLY A 293 -17.10 6.36 -3.88
CA GLY A 293 -16.90 6.64 -5.31
C GLY A 293 -18.07 7.40 -5.95
N LEU A 294 -18.39 7.08 -7.21
CA LEU A 294 -19.42 7.78 -7.98
C LEU A 294 -20.79 7.73 -7.30
N THR A 295 -21.23 6.55 -6.85
CA THR A 295 -22.51 6.36 -6.17
C THR A 295 -22.64 7.27 -4.94
N LEU A 296 -21.61 7.31 -4.09
CA LEU A 296 -21.61 8.21 -2.93
C LEU A 296 -21.67 9.68 -3.36
N GLY A 297 -20.94 10.05 -4.41
CA GLY A 297 -20.98 11.40 -4.97
C GLY A 297 -22.38 11.77 -5.49
N MET A 298 -23.13 10.79 -6.02
CA MET A 298 -24.52 10.99 -6.44
C MET A 298 -25.47 11.24 -5.28
N LEU A 299 -25.35 10.40 -4.25
CA LEU A 299 -26.17 10.48 -3.05
C LEU A 299 -25.85 11.69 -2.18
N ALA A 300 -24.61 12.19 -2.17
CA ALA A 300 -24.25 13.34 -1.34
C ALA A 300 -25.14 14.56 -1.61
N ASP A 301 -25.44 14.87 -2.88
CA ASP A 301 -26.31 16.00 -3.24
C ASP A 301 -27.78 15.79 -2.87
N PHE A 302 -28.24 14.54 -2.88
CA PHE A 302 -29.59 14.19 -2.42
C PHE A 302 -29.68 14.26 -0.89
N LEU A 303 -28.69 13.71 -0.19
CA LEU A 303 -28.63 13.72 1.26
C LEU A 303 -28.44 15.13 1.85
N ASP A 304 -27.79 16.04 1.13
CA ASP A 304 -27.64 17.44 1.56
C ASP A 304 -28.96 18.22 1.51
N GLN A 305 -29.95 17.74 0.73
CA GLN A 305 -31.31 18.29 0.71
C GLN A 305 -32.15 17.82 1.90
N LEU A 306 -31.65 16.87 2.69
CA LEU A 306 -32.30 16.38 3.91
C LEU A 306 -31.61 16.96 5.15
N PRO A 307 -32.35 17.19 6.26
CA PRO A 307 -31.74 17.56 7.52
C PRO A 307 -30.70 16.52 7.95
N PRO A 308 -29.55 16.94 8.50
CA PRO A 308 -29.21 18.29 8.96
C PRO A 308 -28.48 19.16 7.91
N HIS A 309 -28.59 18.85 6.60
CA HIS A 309 -27.99 19.63 5.50
C HIS A 309 -26.46 19.75 5.58
N ASN A 310 -25.79 18.69 6.05
CA ASN A 310 -24.35 18.66 6.25
C ASN A 310 -23.67 17.48 5.53
N ALA A 311 -24.39 16.79 4.64
CA ALA A 311 -23.90 15.58 3.99
C ALA A 311 -22.62 15.87 3.18
N VAL A 312 -22.56 17.03 2.53
CA VAL A 312 -21.38 17.51 1.81
C VAL A 312 -20.27 17.93 2.76
N GLN A 313 -20.60 18.53 3.91
CA GLN A 313 -19.60 18.98 4.89
C GLN A 313 -18.87 17.82 5.56
N LEU A 314 -19.54 16.68 5.71
CA LEU A 314 -18.95 15.43 6.21
C LEU A 314 -18.07 14.73 5.17
N TRP A 315 -18.01 15.23 3.94
CA TRP A 315 -17.17 14.66 2.89
C TRP A 315 -15.70 15.02 3.09
N SER A 316 -14.85 14.00 2.98
CA SER A 316 -13.40 14.16 3.11
C SER A 316 -12.70 14.17 1.75
N TYR A 317 -11.74 15.09 1.60
CA TYR A 317 -10.91 15.15 0.40
C TYR A 317 -10.05 13.88 0.24
N PRO A 318 -10.04 13.24 -0.95
CA PRO A 318 -9.25 12.04 -1.20
C PRO A 318 -7.75 12.30 -1.05
N THR A 319 -7.02 11.44 -0.33
CA THR A 319 -5.57 11.65 -0.12
C THR A 319 -4.84 10.34 0.06
N PHE A 320 -3.52 10.35 0.15
CA PHE A 320 -2.70 9.15 0.29
C PHE A 320 -2.47 8.80 1.77
N THR A 321 -2.17 7.52 2.03
CA THR A 321 -1.76 7.04 3.36
C THR A 321 -0.37 7.54 3.76
N SER A 322 0.48 7.83 2.78
CA SER A 322 1.82 8.39 2.99
C SER A 322 1.75 9.80 3.57
N LEU A 323 2.38 9.99 4.73
CA LEU A 323 2.27 11.22 5.53
C LEU A 323 2.85 12.44 4.81
N ASP A 324 3.98 12.28 4.15
CA ASP A 324 4.66 13.32 3.38
C ASP A 324 3.85 13.75 2.16
N VAL A 325 3.34 12.80 1.36
CA VAL A 325 2.47 13.08 0.21
C VAL A 325 1.21 13.80 0.69
N ARG A 326 0.58 13.31 1.75
CA ARG A 326 -0.60 13.94 2.36
C ARG A 326 -0.30 15.36 2.82
N TRP A 327 0.86 15.60 3.44
CA TRP A 327 1.26 16.93 3.90
C TRP A 327 1.48 17.90 2.74
N ILE A 328 2.20 17.48 1.70
CA ILE A 328 2.44 18.27 0.49
C ILE A 328 1.12 18.62 -0.21
N ILE A 329 0.24 17.62 -0.40
CA ILE A 329 -1.08 17.85 -1.00
C ILE A 329 -1.89 18.82 -0.14
N ASN A 330 -1.89 18.68 1.18
CA ASN A 330 -2.61 19.59 2.07
C ASN A 330 -2.08 21.03 1.99
N MET A 331 -0.77 21.23 1.83
CA MET A 331 -0.22 22.56 1.59
C MET A 331 -0.67 23.14 0.25
N LEU A 332 -0.52 22.39 -0.84
CA LEU A 332 -0.88 22.84 -2.19
C LEU A 332 -2.38 23.11 -2.36
N THR A 333 -3.21 22.37 -1.63
CA THR A 333 -4.67 22.45 -1.73
C THR A 333 -5.30 23.35 -0.68
N ARG A 334 -4.53 23.98 0.23
CA ARG A 334 -5.08 24.77 1.35
C ARG A 334 -5.93 25.95 0.89
N SER A 335 -5.45 26.72 -0.09
CA SER A 335 -6.19 27.85 -0.67
C SER A 335 -7.39 27.37 -1.48
N LEU A 336 -7.22 26.30 -2.26
CA LEU A 336 -8.26 25.70 -3.09
C LEU A 336 -9.42 25.16 -2.23
N LYS A 337 -9.12 24.44 -1.15
CA LYS A 337 -10.13 23.96 -0.19
C LYS A 337 -10.92 25.11 0.43
N ARG A 338 -10.25 26.20 0.81
CA ARG A 338 -10.92 27.41 1.33
C ARG A 338 -11.84 28.05 0.30
N ARG A 339 -11.38 28.21 -0.94
CA ARG A 339 -12.17 28.75 -2.06
C ARG A 339 -13.40 27.88 -2.34
N ASN A 340 -13.22 26.57 -2.44
CA ASN A 340 -14.30 25.64 -2.77
C ASN A 340 -15.31 25.54 -1.62
N HIS A 341 -14.85 25.58 -0.36
CA HIS A 341 -15.76 25.64 0.80
C HIS A 341 -16.59 26.93 0.83
N GLY A 342 -15.99 28.08 0.49
CA GLY A 342 -16.72 29.34 0.35
C GLY A 342 -17.80 29.29 -0.74
N ARG A 343 -17.52 28.63 -1.88
CA ARG A 343 -18.51 28.42 -2.96
C ARG A 343 -19.68 27.54 -2.54
N LEU A 344 -19.45 26.56 -1.67
CA LEU A 344 -20.49 25.69 -1.12
C LEU A 344 -21.37 26.42 -0.09
N GLN A 345 -20.79 27.32 0.71
CA GLN A 345 -21.52 28.11 1.71
C GLN A 345 -22.25 29.32 1.12
N GLY A 346 -21.72 29.92 0.05
CA GLY A 346 -22.29 31.09 -0.63
C GLY A 346 -23.45 30.77 -1.60
N GLY A 347 -23.95 29.54 -1.62
CA GLY A 347 -24.88 29.00 -2.62
C GLY A 347 -26.26 29.67 -2.77
N ASN A 348 -26.52 30.80 -2.11
CA ASN A 348 -27.69 31.65 -2.40
C ASN A 348 -27.36 32.94 -3.18
N GLN A 349 -26.10 33.33 -3.33
CA GLN A 349 -25.72 34.50 -4.13
C GLN A 349 -24.33 34.33 -4.73
N THR A 350 -24.25 34.10 -6.04
CA THR A 350 -23.31 34.83 -6.90
C THR A 350 -23.57 34.50 -8.36
N ALA A 351 -24.27 35.42 -9.02
CA ALA A 351 -23.99 35.75 -10.40
C ALA A 351 -22.59 36.38 -10.50
N ILE A 352 -22.01 36.34 -11.70
CA ILE A 352 -20.80 37.06 -12.15
C ILE A 352 -19.49 36.35 -11.79
N ASP A 353 -19.11 35.39 -12.62
CA ASP A 353 -17.88 35.49 -13.44
C ASP A 353 -17.82 34.29 -14.40
N SER A 354 -18.46 34.45 -15.56
CA SER A 354 -18.41 33.49 -16.67
C SER A 354 -17.32 33.85 -17.69
N GLN A 355 -16.19 34.38 -17.23
CA GLN A 355 -15.01 34.64 -18.05
C GLN A 355 -13.72 34.50 -17.23
N THR A 356 -13.33 33.27 -16.91
CA THR A 356 -11.91 32.94 -16.78
C THR A 356 -11.72 31.50 -17.24
N GLU A 357 -11.59 31.33 -18.56
CA GLU A 357 -10.94 30.16 -19.11
C GLU A 357 -9.50 30.12 -18.58
N ALA A 358 -9.26 29.29 -17.56
CA ALA A 358 -7.92 28.89 -17.23
C ALA A 358 -7.51 27.80 -18.23
N VAL A 359 -6.98 28.29 -19.35
CA VAL A 359 -6.15 27.61 -20.36
C VAL A 359 -5.65 26.24 -19.90
N SER A 360 -6.27 25.19 -20.41
CA SER A 360 -5.67 23.87 -20.48
C SER A 360 -4.49 23.95 -21.46
N THR A 361 -3.30 24.24 -20.95
CA THR A 361 -2.08 24.17 -21.77
C THR A 361 -1.92 22.74 -22.27
N GLY A 362 -1.96 22.61 -23.59
CA GLY A 362 -1.68 21.37 -24.31
C GLY A 362 -0.28 20.87 -23.94
N GLY A 363 -0.25 19.70 -23.32
CA GLY A 363 0.94 18.91 -23.09
C GLY A 363 0.62 17.46 -23.41
N SER A 364 1.10 17.02 -24.58
CA SER A 364 1.06 15.62 -25.02
C SER A 364 1.86 14.79 -24.01
N GLY A 365 1.25 13.74 -23.47
CA GLY A 365 1.83 12.92 -22.42
C GLY A 365 0.79 12.04 -21.74
N ASP A 366 0.87 10.75 -22.03
CA ASP A 366 0.12 9.66 -21.41
C ASP A 366 0.60 9.44 -19.98
N ASN A 367 -0.30 9.48 -18.99
CA ASN A 367 0.10 9.29 -17.58
C ASN A 367 -1.05 8.71 -16.72
N PRO A 368 -0.79 7.84 -15.72
CA PRO A 368 -1.73 6.81 -15.25
C PRO A 368 -2.57 7.16 -13.99
N TRP A 369 -2.60 8.43 -13.58
CA TRP A 369 -2.74 8.83 -12.17
C TRP A 369 -4.15 9.02 -11.58
N PHE A 370 -5.26 8.77 -12.28
CA PHE A 370 -6.57 9.25 -11.82
C PHE A 370 -7.61 8.13 -11.58
N ILE A 371 -8.57 8.44 -10.73
CA ILE A 371 -9.87 7.79 -10.62
C ILE A 371 -10.87 8.77 -11.21
N GLY A 372 -11.75 8.29 -12.10
CA GLY A 372 -12.68 9.11 -12.89
C GLY A 372 -13.26 10.27 -12.08
N GLY A 373 -12.94 11.46 -12.54
CA GLY A 373 -13.31 12.73 -11.94
C GLY A 373 -14.58 13.21 -12.59
N LEU A 374 -15.38 13.90 -11.79
CA LEU A 374 -16.56 14.60 -12.24
C LEU A 374 -16.07 15.95 -12.80
N SER A 375 -16.22 16.17 -14.10
CA SER A 375 -15.85 17.45 -14.72
C SER A 375 -17.03 18.41 -14.66
N ASP A 376 -16.77 19.69 -14.38
CA ASP A 376 -17.73 20.77 -14.60
C ASP A 376 -17.53 21.30 -16.01
N GLY A 377 -18.36 20.86 -16.95
CA GLY A 377 -18.11 21.16 -18.35
C GLY A 377 -19.25 20.73 -19.26
N MET A 378 -20.37 21.45 -19.19
CA MET A 378 -21.26 21.60 -20.36
C MET A 378 -22.28 22.74 -20.16
N LYS A 379 -22.71 23.34 -21.28
CA LYS A 379 -23.83 24.30 -21.33
C LYS A 379 -25.12 23.59 -20.91
N ARG A 380 -25.73 24.04 -19.82
CA ARG A 380 -27.03 23.56 -19.35
C ARG A 380 -28.13 24.25 -20.15
N THR A 381 -29.07 23.47 -20.67
CA THR A 381 -30.25 24.00 -21.37
C THR A 381 -31.45 23.89 -20.43
N GLY A 382 -31.76 24.96 -19.70
CA GLY A 382 -32.93 24.97 -18.80
C GLY A 382 -33.15 26.31 -18.08
N LYS A 383 -34.41 26.63 -17.77
CA LYS A 383 -34.83 27.70 -16.86
C LYS A 383 -35.42 27.04 -15.61
N GLY A 384 -34.92 27.37 -14.41
CA GLY A 384 -35.35 26.75 -13.13
C GLY A 384 -34.36 27.04 -12.00
N ILE A 385 -34.75 26.80 -10.74
CA ILE A 385 -33.88 27.03 -9.57
C ILE A 385 -32.70 26.03 -9.58
N ASN A 386 -32.95 24.82 -10.07
CA ASN A 386 -31.99 23.74 -10.23
C ASN A 386 -31.17 23.85 -11.52
N ALA A 387 -31.49 24.78 -12.43
CA ALA A 387 -30.72 25.01 -13.65
C ALA A 387 -29.31 25.57 -13.35
N THR A 388 -29.17 26.37 -12.28
CA THR A 388 -27.89 26.97 -11.86
C THR A 388 -27.12 26.10 -10.87
N LYS A 389 -27.77 25.13 -10.21
CA LYS A 389 -27.12 24.26 -9.22
C LYS A 389 -26.10 23.32 -9.85
N SER A 390 -24.83 23.52 -9.51
CA SER A 390 -23.78 22.52 -9.71
C SER A 390 -23.83 21.49 -8.60
N TYR A 391 -23.37 20.26 -8.87
CA TYR A 391 -23.29 19.23 -7.85
C TYR A 391 -22.13 19.53 -6.88
N ALA A 392 -22.39 19.40 -5.59
CA ALA A 392 -21.56 19.91 -4.51
C ALA A 392 -20.20 19.22 -4.43
N VAL A 393 -20.16 17.90 -4.70
CA VAL A 393 -18.90 17.14 -4.75
C VAL A 393 -18.00 17.60 -5.91
N GLY A 394 -18.59 18.05 -7.02
CA GLY A 394 -17.85 18.63 -8.15
C GLY A 394 -17.18 19.93 -7.77
N VAL A 395 -17.97 20.84 -7.18
CA VAL A 395 -17.45 22.11 -6.65
C VAL A 395 -16.37 21.87 -5.60
N MET A 396 -16.55 20.88 -4.73
CA MET A 396 -15.57 20.52 -3.71
C MET A 396 -14.25 20.09 -4.34
N LEU A 397 -14.28 19.22 -5.34
CA LEU A 397 -13.10 18.61 -5.97
C LEU A 397 -12.54 19.41 -7.16
N ASP A 398 -13.16 20.54 -7.50
CA ASP A 398 -12.73 21.44 -8.58
C ASP A 398 -11.27 21.86 -8.41
N GLY A 399 -10.43 21.52 -9.39
CA GLY A 399 -8.96 21.72 -9.40
C GLY A 399 -8.17 20.93 -8.35
N TYR A 400 -8.83 20.16 -7.47
CA TYR A 400 -8.18 19.43 -6.38
C TYR A 400 -7.22 18.37 -6.91
N TYR A 401 -7.67 17.57 -7.87
CA TYR A 401 -6.88 16.45 -8.39
C TYR A 401 -5.64 16.91 -9.17
N ASP A 402 -5.67 18.07 -9.81
CA ASP A 402 -4.47 18.64 -10.47
C ASP A 402 -3.44 19.13 -9.46
N ALA A 403 -3.88 19.72 -8.35
CA ALA A 403 -3.01 20.06 -7.23
C ALA A 403 -2.45 18.80 -6.54
N ALA A 404 -3.30 17.77 -6.33
CA ALA A 404 -2.88 16.50 -5.77
C ALA A 404 -1.81 15.81 -6.64
N ARG A 405 -1.97 15.84 -7.97
CA ARG A 405 -1.00 15.34 -8.96
C ARG A 405 0.36 16.01 -8.81
N ARG A 406 0.38 17.35 -8.75
CA ARG A 406 1.62 18.11 -8.51
C ARG A 406 2.26 17.72 -7.18
N GLY A 407 1.46 17.55 -6.13
CA GLY A 407 1.94 17.11 -4.82
C GLY A 407 2.61 15.73 -4.83
N VAL A 408 2.04 14.78 -5.57
CA VAL A 408 2.64 13.44 -5.77
C VAL A 408 4.02 13.54 -6.44
N TRP A 409 4.14 14.32 -7.52
CA TRP A 409 5.42 14.52 -8.19
C TRP A 409 6.46 15.20 -7.30
N ILE A 410 6.07 16.24 -6.57
CA ILE A 410 6.94 16.91 -5.61
C ILE A 410 7.43 15.93 -4.54
N ALA A 411 6.54 15.10 -3.99
CA ALA A 411 6.90 14.09 -3.00
C ALA A 411 7.88 13.06 -3.57
N ALA A 412 7.62 12.54 -4.78
CA ALA A 412 8.50 11.59 -5.45
C ALA A 412 9.89 12.19 -5.71
N SER A 413 9.96 13.45 -6.18
CA SER A 413 11.22 14.17 -6.39
C SER A 413 11.97 14.41 -5.09
N LEU A 414 11.30 14.84 -4.02
CA LEU A 414 11.92 15.05 -2.71
C LEU A 414 12.49 13.75 -2.13
N ARG A 415 11.77 12.63 -2.28
CA ARG A 415 12.27 11.31 -1.87
C ARG A 415 13.46 10.86 -2.69
N LEU A 416 13.46 11.08 -4.00
CA LEU A 416 14.60 10.76 -4.86
C LEU A 416 15.84 11.56 -4.44
N ILE A 417 15.69 12.87 -4.22
CA ILE A 417 16.78 13.74 -3.75
C ILE A 417 17.27 13.29 -2.37
N GLY A 418 16.36 13.02 -1.43
CA GLY A 418 16.70 12.53 -0.10
C GLY A 418 17.45 11.20 -0.12
N THR A 419 17.05 10.29 -1.02
CA THR A 419 17.70 8.98 -1.20
C THR A 419 19.10 9.14 -1.78
N ILE A 420 19.27 9.97 -2.82
CA ILE A 420 20.58 10.28 -3.41
C ILE A 420 21.50 10.94 -2.37
N ALA A 421 20.96 11.88 -1.56
CA ALA A 421 21.71 12.54 -0.50
C ALA A 421 22.12 11.55 0.61
N PHE A 422 21.23 10.64 1.00
CA PHE A 422 21.51 9.60 1.99
C PHE A 422 22.57 8.61 1.50
N ILE A 423 22.47 8.13 0.26
CA ILE A 423 23.47 7.28 -0.38
C ILE A 423 24.82 8.02 -0.46
N SER A 424 24.81 9.28 -0.88
CA SER A 424 26.03 10.11 -0.94
C SER A 424 26.65 10.30 0.45
N TYR A 425 25.82 10.49 1.49
CA TYR A 425 26.28 10.57 2.87
C TYR A 425 26.91 9.25 3.35
N ILE A 426 26.27 8.11 3.05
CA ILE A 426 26.81 6.78 3.35
C ILE A 426 28.15 6.57 2.65
N ILE A 427 28.24 6.84 1.33
CA ILE A 427 29.49 6.71 0.56
C ILE A 427 30.56 7.62 1.16
N LYS A 428 30.23 8.88 1.51
CA LYS A 428 31.16 9.81 2.14
C LYS A 428 31.61 9.34 3.52
N ARG A 429 30.72 8.72 4.30
CA ARG A 429 31.04 8.14 5.62
C ARG A 429 31.93 6.92 5.51
N PHE A 430 31.66 6.01 4.58
CA PHE A 430 32.54 4.86 4.29
C PHE A 430 33.89 5.30 3.75
N ARG A 431 33.95 6.29 2.85
CA ARG A 431 35.22 6.87 2.39
C ARG A 431 36.02 7.51 3.52
N ARG A 432 35.36 8.20 4.48
CA ARG A 432 36.00 8.75 5.68
C ARG A 432 36.52 7.66 6.63
N SER A 433 35.75 6.59 6.82
CA SER A 433 36.17 5.43 7.61
C SER A 433 37.36 4.71 6.96
N ASN A 434 37.40 4.62 5.63
CA ASN A 434 38.56 4.06 4.91
C ASN A 434 39.78 4.99 4.94
N SER A 435 39.62 6.31 4.99
CA SER A 435 40.75 7.23 5.16
C SER A 435 41.36 7.16 6.57
N ASP A 436 40.57 6.93 7.62
CA ASP A 436 41.10 6.65 8.97
C ASP A 436 41.82 5.29 9.03
N HIS A 437 41.37 4.29 8.26
CA HIS A 437 42.06 3.00 8.11
C HIS A 437 43.36 3.13 7.28
N SER A 438 43.37 3.99 6.27
CA SER A 438 44.56 4.28 5.45
C SER A 438 45.67 4.97 6.23
N PHE A 439 45.37 5.73 7.29
CA PHE A 439 46.39 6.38 8.13
C PHE A 439 47.08 5.42 9.10
N LYS A 440 46.48 4.25 9.40
CA LYS A 440 47.11 3.18 10.19
C LYS A 440 48.18 2.39 9.42
N MET A 441 48.24 2.49 8.09
CA MET A 441 49.14 1.70 7.23
C MET A 441 50.60 2.19 7.16
N THR A 442 51.03 3.13 8.01
CA THR A 442 52.30 3.85 7.81
C THR A 442 53.28 3.82 8.98
N SER A 443 52.97 3.18 10.10
CA SER A 443 53.95 3.05 11.17
C SER A 443 55.01 1.99 10.83
N ILE A 444 56.26 2.22 11.26
CA ILE A 444 57.37 1.28 11.06
C ILE A 444 57.05 -0.07 11.74
N ARG A 445 56.56 -0.04 12.98
CA ARG A 445 56.14 -1.23 13.74
C ARG A 445 55.03 -2.04 13.06
N TYR A 446 54.04 -1.39 12.43
CA TYR A 446 52.99 -2.09 11.70
C TYR A 446 53.58 -2.84 10.51
N ARG A 447 54.46 -2.20 9.74
CA ARG A 447 55.16 -2.84 8.62
C ARG A 447 56.02 -4.01 9.08
N THR A 448 56.77 -3.86 10.16
CA THR A 448 57.56 -4.95 10.75
C THR A 448 56.68 -6.11 11.21
N ALA A 449 55.57 -5.81 11.88
CA ALA A 449 54.62 -6.82 12.36
C ALA A 449 53.98 -7.62 11.22
N ILE A 450 53.54 -6.95 10.14
CA ILE A 450 52.98 -7.63 8.96
C ILE A 450 54.05 -8.47 8.25
N ARG A 451 55.27 -7.95 8.06
CA ARG A 451 56.36 -8.72 7.44
C ARG A 451 56.73 -9.97 8.25
N PHE A 452 56.61 -9.91 9.58
CA PHE A 452 56.81 -11.07 10.46
C PHE A 452 55.72 -12.13 10.23
N ILE A 453 54.46 -11.72 10.10
CA ILE A 453 53.35 -12.65 9.81
C ILE A 453 53.48 -13.25 8.40
N GLU A 454 53.83 -12.44 7.40
CA GLU A 454 54.04 -12.90 6.01
C GLU A 454 55.19 -13.92 5.89
N ALA A 455 56.19 -13.86 6.78
CA ALA A 455 57.31 -14.79 6.77
C ALA A 455 56.89 -16.25 7.07
N PHE A 456 55.74 -16.48 7.72
CA PHE A 456 55.21 -17.82 7.97
C PHE A 456 54.77 -18.54 6.70
N ASP A 457 54.31 -17.83 5.66
CA ASP A 457 53.83 -18.45 4.41
C ASP A 457 54.85 -19.43 3.82
N LYS A 458 56.10 -18.97 3.74
CA LYS A 458 57.24 -19.76 3.24
C LYS A 458 58.15 -20.31 4.34
N LEU A 459 57.79 -20.12 5.61
CA LEU A 459 58.60 -20.49 6.77
C LEU A 459 60.06 -19.98 6.65
N SER A 460 60.22 -18.70 6.27
CA SER A 460 61.52 -18.12 5.90
C SER A 460 62.36 -17.74 7.13
N VAL A 461 63.29 -18.62 7.52
CA VAL A 461 64.20 -18.40 8.65
C VAL A 461 64.98 -17.09 8.50
N GLU A 462 65.47 -16.78 7.30
CA GLU A 462 66.21 -15.54 7.01
C GLU A 462 65.35 -14.30 7.31
N THR A 463 64.07 -14.33 6.92
CA THR A 463 63.16 -13.20 7.14
C THR A 463 62.82 -13.03 8.61
N PHE A 464 62.59 -14.11 9.36
CA PHE A 464 62.36 -14.04 10.80
C PHE A 464 63.56 -13.44 11.54
N LEU A 465 64.77 -13.94 11.27
CA LEU A 465 66.00 -13.45 11.92
C LEU A 465 66.31 -12.00 11.56
N ALA A 466 66.00 -11.55 10.33
CA ALA A 466 66.20 -10.16 9.94
C ALA A 466 65.28 -9.19 10.70
N LEU A 467 64.10 -9.65 11.12
CA LEU A 467 63.09 -8.85 11.82
C LEU A 467 63.19 -8.95 13.35
N GLN A 468 63.99 -9.87 13.89
CA GLN A 468 64.17 -10.07 15.33
C GLN A 468 65.46 -9.42 15.84
N THR A 469 65.46 -8.94 17.08
CA THR A 469 66.71 -8.54 17.74
C THR A 469 67.53 -9.78 18.16
N PRO A 470 68.85 -9.65 18.38
CA PRO A 470 69.68 -10.81 18.79
C PRO A 470 69.24 -11.46 20.10
N ALA A 471 68.55 -10.71 20.97
CA ALA A 471 68.04 -11.16 22.26
C ALA A 471 66.54 -11.50 22.23
N CYS A 472 65.93 -11.61 21.04
CA CYS A 472 64.50 -11.85 20.92
C CYS A 472 64.09 -13.19 21.55
N GLU A 473 62.99 -13.15 22.29
CA GLU A 473 62.37 -14.32 22.90
C GLU A 473 60.96 -14.56 22.34
N HIS A 474 60.72 -15.78 21.87
CA HIS A 474 59.41 -16.25 21.42
C HIS A 474 58.76 -17.13 22.48
N VAL A 475 57.66 -16.65 23.06
CA VAL A 475 56.93 -17.30 24.14
C VAL A 475 55.62 -17.85 23.60
N PHE A 476 55.35 -19.13 23.85
CA PHE A 476 54.08 -19.75 23.49
C PHE A 476 53.11 -19.74 24.67
N ALA A 477 51.85 -19.46 24.40
CA ALA A 477 50.73 -19.49 25.32
C ALA A 477 49.56 -20.27 24.69
N PRO A 478 48.59 -20.77 25.46
CA PRO A 478 48.52 -20.79 26.92
C PRO A 478 49.52 -21.75 27.57
N ALA A 479 49.82 -21.54 28.86
CA ALA A 479 50.74 -22.39 29.63
C ALA A 479 50.33 -23.87 29.68
N SER A 480 49.06 -24.19 29.43
CA SER A 480 48.56 -25.57 29.35
C SER A 480 49.25 -26.41 28.28
N LEU A 481 49.76 -25.79 27.21
CA LEU A 481 50.51 -26.49 26.15
C LEU A 481 51.94 -26.88 26.57
N SER A 482 52.45 -26.35 27.69
CA SER A 482 53.78 -26.66 28.23
C SER A 482 54.94 -26.52 27.22
N LEU A 483 54.79 -25.62 26.25
CA LEU A 483 55.81 -25.34 25.23
C LEU A 483 56.88 -24.39 25.80
N PRO A 484 58.18 -24.73 25.75
CA PRO A 484 59.23 -23.86 26.27
C PRO A 484 59.41 -22.63 25.37
N PRO A 485 59.78 -21.47 25.94
CA PRO A 485 60.15 -20.30 25.15
C PRO A 485 61.37 -20.61 24.27
N LYS A 486 61.42 -19.97 23.10
CA LYS A 486 62.50 -20.16 22.11
C LYS A 486 63.26 -18.86 21.91
N ASN A 487 64.57 -18.94 21.96
CA ASN A 487 65.46 -17.89 21.45
C ASN A 487 65.62 -18.03 19.92
N ASN A 488 66.30 -17.10 19.26
CA ASN A 488 66.47 -17.09 17.80
C ASN A 488 67.04 -18.42 17.23
N GLU A 489 68.00 -19.04 17.91
CA GLU A 489 68.62 -20.30 17.46
C GLU A 489 67.61 -21.46 17.51
N THR A 490 66.96 -21.64 18.66
CA THR A 490 65.96 -22.71 18.86
C THR A 490 64.67 -22.47 18.08
N PHE A 491 64.31 -21.21 17.82
CA PHE A 491 63.21 -20.83 16.96
C PHE A 491 63.52 -21.14 15.49
N SER A 492 64.73 -20.80 15.02
CA SER A 492 65.16 -21.12 13.66
C SER A 492 65.14 -22.63 13.41
N ALA A 493 65.67 -23.43 14.33
CA ALA A 493 65.61 -24.89 14.25
C ALA A 493 64.17 -25.43 14.22
N HIS A 494 63.26 -24.81 14.98
CA HIS A 494 61.84 -25.15 14.96
C HIS A 494 61.20 -24.86 13.59
N ILE A 495 61.44 -23.68 13.02
CA ILE A 495 60.92 -23.29 11.70
C ILE A 495 61.48 -24.18 10.59
N THR A 496 62.78 -24.52 10.63
CA THR A 496 63.39 -25.49 9.69
C THR A 496 62.73 -26.87 9.81
N GLY A 497 62.42 -27.33 11.02
CA GLY A 497 61.69 -28.57 11.24
C GLY A 497 60.29 -28.57 10.62
N LEU A 498 59.58 -27.44 10.67
CA LEU A 498 58.28 -27.27 10.02
C LEU A 498 58.42 -27.22 8.49
N GLN A 499 59.42 -26.51 7.95
CA GLN A 499 59.66 -26.40 6.51
C GLN A 499 59.97 -27.75 5.86
N ALA A 500 60.60 -28.66 6.63
CA ALA A 500 60.86 -30.03 6.22
C ALA A 500 59.60 -30.90 6.05
N LEU A 501 58.43 -30.46 6.54
CA LEU A 501 57.16 -31.19 6.54
C LEU A 501 56.04 -30.43 5.80
N LEU A 502 56.09 -29.10 5.81
CA LEU A 502 55.09 -28.21 5.23
C LEU A 502 55.61 -27.57 3.94
N GLU A 503 54.78 -27.58 2.91
CA GLU A 503 55.00 -26.82 1.68
C GLU A 503 54.75 -25.32 1.90
N SER A 504 53.69 -24.98 2.65
CA SER A 504 53.40 -23.61 3.05
C SER A 504 52.58 -23.55 4.34
N PHE A 505 52.72 -22.44 5.07
CA PHE A 505 51.98 -22.18 6.30
C PHE A 505 51.51 -20.72 6.34
N PRO A 506 50.62 -20.29 5.42
CA PRO A 506 50.12 -18.92 5.41
C PRO A 506 49.39 -18.59 6.72
N VAL A 507 49.89 -17.58 7.42
CA VAL A 507 49.21 -16.95 8.55
C VAL A 507 48.59 -15.65 8.04
N ILE A 508 47.27 -15.52 8.20
CA ILE A 508 46.46 -14.43 7.65
C ILE A 508 45.93 -13.59 8.82
N PRO A 509 46.30 -12.29 8.90
CA PRO A 509 45.79 -11.41 9.94
C PRO A 509 44.29 -11.15 9.74
N ILE A 510 43.50 -11.34 10.79
CA ILE A 510 42.07 -10.99 10.87
C ILE A 510 41.94 -9.55 11.39
N GLU A 511 42.68 -9.22 12.45
CA GLU A 511 42.69 -7.88 13.05
C GLU A 511 44.08 -7.53 13.57
N VAL A 512 44.48 -6.27 13.42
CA VAL A 512 45.78 -5.74 13.91
C VAL A 512 45.55 -4.47 14.71
N GLN A 513 46.09 -4.43 15.93
CA GLN A 513 46.00 -3.30 16.83
C GLN A 513 47.39 -2.88 17.30
N GLU A 514 47.75 -1.62 17.11
CA GLU A 514 49.01 -1.06 17.61
C GLU A 514 48.83 -0.42 19.00
N ASN A 515 49.84 -0.56 19.84
CA ASN A 515 50.00 0.19 21.08
C ASN A 515 51.29 1.03 20.98
N PRO A 516 51.19 2.29 20.52
CA PRO A 516 52.36 3.16 20.35
C PRO A 516 53.15 3.42 21.63
N ASP A 517 52.45 3.57 22.76
CA ASP A 517 53.07 3.92 24.04
C ASP A 517 54.00 2.84 24.58
N LYS A 518 53.72 1.57 24.24
CA LYS A 518 54.55 0.42 24.62
C LYS A 518 55.39 -0.14 23.46
N ASN A 519 55.28 0.46 22.28
CA ASN A 519 55.82 -0.05 21.02
C ASN A 519 55.45 -1.52 20.75
N GLN A 520 54.17 -1.83 20.89
CA GLN A 520 53.64 -3.20 20.69
C GLN A 520 52.64 -3.26 19.55
N VAL A 521 52.49 -4.45 18.97
CA VAL A 521 51.44 -4.77 18.00
C VAL A 521 50.77 -6.08 18.41
N LEU A 522 49.45 -6.04 18.58
CA LEU A 522 48.61 -7.22 18.78
C LEU A 522 48.00 -7.62 17.43
N ILE A 523 48.14 -8.88 17.05
CA ILE A 523 47.59 -9.43 15.81
C ILE A 523 46.74 -10.63 16.16
N TRP A 524 45.47 -10.60 15.79
CA TRP A 524 44.63 -11.79 15.74
C TRP A 524 44.68 -12.36 14.33
N ALA A 525 45.00 -13.65 14.18
CA ALA A 525 45.25 -14.28 12.90
C ALA A 525 44.70 -15.71 12.83
N THR A 526 44.49 -16.19 11.61
CA THR A 526 44.21 -17.60 11.31
C THR A 526 45.32 -18.17 10.43
N SER A 527 45.51 -19.49 10.42
CA SER A 527 46.47 -20.16 9.53
C SER A 527 45.85 -21.28 8.75
N GLN A 528 46.54 -21.73 7.70
CA GLN A 528 46.29 -23.01 7.06
C GLN A 528 47.62 -23.75 6.86
N ALA A 529 47.71 -24.99 7.36
CA ALA A 529 48.90 -25.81 7.13
C ALA A 529 48.76 -26.66 5.87
N ASN A 530 49.69 -26.47 4.93
CA ASN A 530 49.78 -27.25 3.70
C ASN A 530 50.99 -28.17 3.79
N PHE A 531 50.76 -29.46 4.02
CA PHE A 531 51.80 -30.49 4.05
C PHE A 531 52.30 -30.81 2.63
N HIS A 532 53.59 -31.14 2.50
CA HIS A 532 54.14 -31.66 1.23
C HIS A 532 53.33 -32.86 0.75
N HIS A 533 53.03 -32.90 -0.54
CA HIS A 533 52.10 -33.88 -1.11
C HIS A 533 52.57 -35.33 -0.94
N ASP A 534 53.88 -35.57 -1.03
CA ASP A 534 54.52 -36.88 -0.84
C ASP A 534 54.46 -37.39 0.62
N LEU A 535 54.25 -36.50 1.59
CA LEU A 535 54.14 -36.87 3.01
C LEU A 535 52.70 -37.19 3.44
N LYS A 536 51.71 -36.98 2.56
CA LYS A 536 50.30 -37.30 2.83
C LYS A 536 50.02 -38.76 2.51
N ASP A 537 49.54 -39.51 3.50
CA ASP A 537 49.08 -40.89 3.31
C ASP A 537 47.56 -40.97 3.12
N SER A 538 47.11 -42.11 2.59
CA SER A 538 45.69 -42.40 2.29
C SER A 538 44.86 -42.84 3.50
N GLY A 539 45.45 -42.90 4.70
CA GLY A 539 44.77 -43.34 5.91
C GLY A 539 43.86 -42.29 6.55
N ILE A 540 43.88 -41.05 6.06
CA ILE A 540 42.92 -39.97 6.37
C ILE A 540 42.59 -39.18 5.09
N SER A 541 41.45 -38.49 5.07
CA SER A 541 41.06 -37.70 3.89
C SER A 541 41.92 -36.43 3.73
N ASP A 542 41.96 -35.87 2.51
CA ASP A 542 42.64 -34.60 2.24
C ASP A 542 42.10 -33.43 3.09
N GLU A 543 40.81 -33.45 3.39
CA GLU A 543 40.17 -32.49 4.30
C GLU A 543 40.69 -32.63 5.74
N GLN A 544 41.01 -33.85 6.17
CA GLN A 544 41.56 -34.10 7.51
C GLN A 544 43.03 -33.68 7.61
N TRP A 545 43.80 -33.77 6.51
CA TRP A 545 45.14 -33.21 6.37
C TRP A 545 45.16 -31.67 6.39
N THR A 546 44.05 -31.02 6.05
CA THR A 546 43.93 -29.57 6.09
C THR A 546 43.68 -29.09 7.51
N TYR A 547 44.71 -28.52 8.14
CA TYR A 547 44.60 -27.88 9.44
C TYR A 547 44.35 -26.38 9.28
N LYS A 548 43.42 -25.84 10.06
CA LYS A 548 43.22 -24.40 10.24
C LYS A 548 43.42 -24.05 11.69
N GLY A 549 44.33 -23.12 11.95
CA GLY A 549 44.64 -22.63 13.30
C GLY A 549 44.12 -21.23 13.53
N GLU A 550 44.08 -20.84 14.80
CA GLU A 550 43.76 -19.49 15.27
C GLU A 550 44.79 -19.06 16.32
N TYR A 551 45.25 -17.82 16.20
CA TYR A 551 46.42 -17.31 16.91
C TYR A 551 46.21 -15.85 17.34
N MET A 552 46.78 -15.48 18.47
CA MET A 552 47.02 -14.09 18.81
C MET A 552 48.50 -13.85 19.04
N TYR A 553 49.10 -12.93 18.30
CA TYR A 553 50.49 -12.51 18.46
C TYR A 553 50.55 -11.16 19.16
N LEU A 554 51.26 -11.08 20.28
CA LEU A 554 51.69 -9.81 20.86
C LEU A 554 53.18 -9.62 20.57
N LEU A 555 53.49 -8.74 19.61
CA LEU A 555 54.84 -8.38 19.22
C LEU A 555 55.26 -7.13 19.99
N SER A 556 56.36 -7.21 20.75
CA SER A 556 56.99 -6.05 21.38
C SER A 556 58.25 -5.70 20.60
N MET A 557 58.37 -4.44 20.20
CA MET A 557 59.45 -3.97 19.33
C MET A 557 60.56 -3.25 20.11
N ASP A 558 61.74 -3.17 19.52
CA ASP A 558 62.85 -2.36 19.99
C ASP A 558 62.52 -0.86 19.96
N GLY A 559 63.42 0.01 20.44
CA GLY A 559 63.16 1.46 20.48
C GLY A 559 62.88 2.12 19.11
N SER A 560 63.28 1.48 18.00
CA SER A 560 63.06 1.99 16.63
C SER A 560 61.72 1.54 16.03
N GLY A 561 61.17 0.41 16.50
CA GLY A 561 60.02 -0.24 15.88
C GLY A 561 60.38 -1.09 14.65
N GLU A 562 61.65 -1.15 14.24
CA GLU A 562 62.10 -1.92 13.07
C GLU A 562 62.32 -3.40 13.39
N LYS A 563 62.62 -3.74 14.66
CA LYS A 563 62.88 -5.12 15.10
C LYS A 563 62.01 -5.53 16.28
N ILE A 564 61.74 -6.83 16.36
CA ILE A 564 60.95 -7.47 17.41
C ILE A 564 61.90 -7.95 18.52
N ASP A 565 61.64 -7.51 19.75
CA ASP A 565 62.34 -7.93 20.97
C ASP A 565 61.66 -9.10 21.66
N ARG A 566 60.33 -9.23 21.53
CA ARG A 566 59.58 -10.31 22.18
C ARG A 566 58.31 -10.64 21.41
N VAL A 567 58.07 -11.93 21.25
CA VAL A 567 56.84 -12.48 20.67
C VAL A 567 56.10 -13.25 21.76
N VAL A 568 54.82 -12.97 21.95
CA VAL A 568 53.91 -13.89 22.65
C VAL A 568 52.91 -14.41 21.64
N GLU A 569 52.95 -15.71 21.37
CA GLU A 569 52.02 -16.40 20.48
C GLU A 569 51.03 -17.19 21.32
N PHE A 570 49.79 -16.72 21.37
CA PHE A 570 48.68 -17.42 22.00
C PHE A 570 48.02 -18.32 20.96
N LEU A 571 48.06 -19.62 21.22
CA LEU A 571 47.56 -20.69 20.36
C LEU A 571 46.18 -21.14 20.83
N ASP A 572 45.31 -21.51 19.88
CA ASP A 572 44.21 -22.42 20.21
C ASP A 572 44.79 -23.79 20.61
N SER A 573 44.73 -24.10 21.91
CA SER A 573 45.32 -25.33 22.44
C SER A 573 44.68 -26.60 21.86
N GLN A 574 43.37 -26.58 21.59
CA GLN A 574 42.69 -27.75 21.02
C GLN A 574 43.09 -27.96 19.57
N GLY A 575 43.13 -26.89 18.77
CA GLY A 575 43.67 -26.93 17.41
C GLY A 575 45.13 -27.40 17.38
N THR A 576 45.96 -26.93 18.31
CA THR A 576 47.39 -27.26 18.35
C THR A 576 47.65 -28.74 18.59
N GLU A 577 46.88 -29.41 19.47
CA GLU A 577 46.97 -30.86 19.67
C GLU A 577 46.71 -31.64 18.37
N ARG A 578 45.71 -31.20 17.59
CA ARG A 578 45.41 -31.79 16.27
C ARG A 578 46.58 -31.57 15.30
N LEU A 579 47.15 -30.37 15.26
CA LEU A 579 48.30 -30.08 14.39
C LEU A 579 49.52 -30.94 14.76
N HIS A 580 49.82 -31.10 16.05
CA HIS A 580 50.91 -31.98 16.51
C HIS A 580 50.72 -33.43 16.03
N GLY A 581 49.50 -33.95 16.05
CA GLY A 581 49.19 -35.28 15.52
C GLY A 581 49.49 -35.40 14.01
N LEU A 582 49.12 -34.39 13.23
CA LEU A 582 49.40 -34.35 11.79
C LEU A 582 50.90 -34.21 11.50
N LEU A 583 51.63 -33.39 12.26
CA LEU A 583 53.08 -33.24 12.16
C LEU A 583 53.82 -34.54 12.50
N ALA A 584 53.41 -35.24 13.56
CA ALA A 584 53.99 -36.53 13.94
C ALA A 584 53.77 -37.59 12.84
N ARG A 585 52.56 -37.60 12.24
CA ARG A 585 52.23 -38.48 11.12
C ARG A 585 53.07 -38.17 9.88
N ALA A 586 53.14 -36.91 9.47
CA ALA A 586 53.96 -36.48 8.33
C ALA A 586 55.45 -36.81 8.53
N LYS A 587 55.97 -36.63 9.76
CA LYS A 587 57.34 -36.99 10.11
C LYS A 587 57.58 -38.50 9.98
N HIS A 588 56.66 -39.33 10.49
CA HIS A 588 56.76 -40.78 10.34
C HIS A 588 56.75 -41.21 8.86
N ASN A 589 55.87 -40.63 8.05
CA ASN A 589 55.81 -40.89 6.62
C ASN A 589 57.12 -40.52 5.91
N LYS A 590 57.70 -39.38 6.28
CA LYS A 590 59.01 -38.95 5.77
C LYS A 590 60.12 -39.94 6.08
N GLU A 591 60.21 -40.40 7.33
CA GLU A 591 61.20 -41.40 7.76
C GLU A 591 61.04 -42.74 7.01
N MET A 592 59.80 -43.15 6.71
CA MET A 592 59.53 -44.34 5.90
C MET A 592 59.97 -44.17 4.44
N ILE A 593 59.70 -43.01 3.83
CA ILE A 593 60.14 -42.70 2.46
C ILE A 593 61.68 -42.67 2.37
N GLU A 594 62.35 -42.09 3.36
CA GLU A 594 63.82 -42.03 3.45
C GLU A 594 64.47 -43.41 3.70
N GLN A 595 63.74 -44.38 4.26
CA GLN A 595 64.22 -45.77 4.42
C GLN A 595 63.95 -46.64 3.19
N MET A 596 63.01 -46.24 2.32
CA MET A 596 62.65 -46.95 1.09
C MET A 596 63.47 -46.51 -0.13
N ASN A 597 64.05 -45.30 -0.08
CA ASN A 597 64.99 -44.75 -1.06
C ASN A 597 66.44 -44.95 -0.59
#